data_AF-A0A7C7AQ54-F1
#
_entry.id   AF-A0A7C7AQ54-F1
#
_cell.length_a   1.000
_cell.length_b   1.000
_cell.length_c   1.000
_cell.angle_alpha   90.00
_cell.angle_beta   90.00
_cell.angle_gamma   90.00
#
_symmetry.space_group_name_H-M   'P 1'
#
loop_
_entity.id
_entity.type
_entity.pdbx_description
1 polymer ?
#
loop_
_entity_poly.entity_id
_entity_poly.type
_entity_poly.pdbx_seq_one_letter_code
_entity_poly.pdbx_strand_id
1 'polypeptide(L)' 'MKQKGILLHISSLPGDYGIGDFGPGALEFAALIKDQGYSIWQILPLNHPGHGNSPYNPISAFALNPLLV' A
#
# COMPACT_ATOMS: atom_id res chain seq x y z
N MET A 1 7.10 21.77 13.58
CA MET A 1 6.65 21.76 12.16
C MET A 1 5.37 20.95 12.05
N LYS A 2 4.39 21.35 11.23
CA LYS A 2 3.18 20.55 10.94
C LYS A 2 3.45 19.67 9.72
N GLN A 3 3.07 18.40 9.79
CA GLN A 3 3.15 17.44 8.68
C GLN A 3 1.75 17.02 8.24
N LYS A 4 1.60 16.66 6.97
CA LYS A 4 0.37 16.09 6.41
C LYS A 4 0.70 14.73 5.81
N GLY A 5 -0.22 13.79 5.96
CA GLY A 5 -0.08 12.45 5.40
C GLY A 5 -1.38 11.92 4.82
N ILE A 6 -1.24 10.85 4.04
CA ILE A 6 -2.35 10.07 3.49
C ILE A 6 -2.23 8.63 4.01
N LEU A 7 -3.38 8.05 4.37
CA LEU A 7 -3.53 6.62 4.61
C LEU A 7 -4.17 6.00 3.37
N LEU A 8 -3.43 5.14 2.68
CA LEU A 8 -3.93 4.36 1.55
C LEU A 8 -3.12 3.08 1.46
N HIS A 9 -3.76 1.91 1.46
CA HIS A 9 -3.03 0.66 1.28
C HIS A 9 -2.66 0.43 -0.19
N ILE A 10 -1.56 -0.28 -0.46
CA ILE A 10 -1.08 -0.59 -1.81
C ILE A 10 -2.15 -1.28 -2.65
N SER A 11 -2.88 -2.23 -2.04
CA SER A 11 -3.97 -2.95 -2.72
C SER A 11 -5.13 -2.06 -3.19
N SER A 12 -5.23 -0.83 -2.68
CA SER A 12 -6.25 0.15 -3.06
C SER A 12 -5.82 1.07 -4.21
N LEU A 13 -4.57 0.98 -4.65
CA LEU A 13 -4.15 1.64 -5.87
C LEU A 13 -4.90 1.05 -7.08
N PRO A 14 -5.16 1.84 -8.11
CA PRO A 14 -5.56 1.31 -9.41
C PRO A 14 -4.49 0.34 -9.91
N GLY A 15 -4.90 -0.82 -10.41
CA GLY A 15 -3.99 -1.81 -10.98
C GLY A 15 -4.70 -2.61 -12.08
N ASP A 16 -3.94 -3.02 -13.10
CA ASP A 16 -4.49 -3.68 -14.28
C ASP A 16 -4.88 -5.14 -14.03
N TYR A 17 -4.44 -5.71 -12.91
CA TYR A 17 -4.59 -7.13 -12.59
C TYR A 17 -5.59 -7.39 -11.43
N GLY A 18 -6.46 -6.43 -11.15
CA GLY A 18 -7.56 -6.56 -10.18
C GLY A 18 -7.18 -6.20 -8.73
N ILE A 19 -5.93 -5.85 -8.47
CA ILE A 19 -5.42 -5.33 -7.19
C ILE A 19 -4.27 -4.35 -7.47
N GLY A 20 -4.07 -3.35 -6.61
CA GLY A 20 -2.90 -2.49 -6.67
C GLY A 20 -1.63 -3.20 -6.17
N ASP A 21 -0.48 -2.83 -6.74
CA ASP A 21 0.82 -3.47 -6.52
C ASP A 21 1.95 -2.43 -6.32
N PHE A 22 3.19 -2.89 -6.19
CA PHE A 22 4.39 -2.05 -6.12
C PHE A 22 4.96 -1.66 -7.49
N GLY A 23 4.16 -1.72 -8.55
CA GLY A 23 4.51 -1.30 -9.91
C GLY A 23 4.52 0.22 -10.11
N PRO A 24 4.48 0.69 -11.38
CA PRO A 24 4.56 2.11 -11.72
C PRO A 24 3.51 2.99 -11.02
N GLY A 25 2.29 2.49 -10.84
CA GLY A 25 1.21 3.23 -10.18
C GLY A 25 1.53 3.64 -8.74
N ALA A 26 2.32 2.86 -8.00
CA ALA A 26 2.76 3.22 -6.65
C ALA A 26 3.76 4.39 -6.66
N LEU A 27 4.66 4.44 -7.66
CA LEU A 27 5.59 5.55 -7.84
C LEU A 27 4.87 6.82 -8.28
N GLU A 28 3.91 6.70 -9.20
CA GLU A 28 3.07 7.80 -9.65
C GLU A 28 2.25 8.38 -8.49
N PHE A 29 1.65 7.53 -7.66
CA PHE A 29 0.93 7.98 -6.47
C PHE A 29 1.86 8.68 -5.46
N ALA A 30 3.04 8.13 -5.20
CA ALA A 30 4.03 8.75 -4.32
C ALA A 30 4.47 10.14 -4.84
N ALA A 31 4.67 10.28 -6.15
CA ALA A 31 4.98 11.56 -6.78
C ALA A 31 3.80 12.55 -6.67
N LEU A 32 2.58 12.09 -6.94
CA LEU A 32 1.36 12.89 -6.83
C LEU A 32 1.17 13.49 -5.43
N ILE A 33 1.29 12.67 -4.38
CA ILE A 33 1.07 13.15 -3.01
C ILE A 33 2.19 14.08 -2.55
N LYS A 34 3.42 13.84 -3.02
CA LYS A 34 4.56 14.74 -2.78
C LYS A 34 4.33 16.11 -3.40
N ASP A 35 3.86 16.17 -4.64
CA ASP A 35 3.57 17.42 -5.34
C ASP A 35 2.41 18.19 -4.67
N GLN A 36 1.49 17.49 -4.01
CA GLN A 36 0.41 18.08 -3.20
C GLN A 36 0.87 18.48 -1.78
N GLY A 37 2.14 18.30 -1.44
CA GLY A 37 2.70 18.68 -0.15
C GLY A 37 2.40 17.71 1.00
N TYR A 38 1.98 16.48 0.71
CA TYR A 38 1.96 15.40 1.69
C TYR A 38 3.37 14.82 1.81
N SER A 39 3.81 14.62 3.06
CA SER A 39 5.16 14.14 3.35
C SER A 39 5.18 12.75 3.98
N ILE A 40 4.00 12.16 4.21
CA ILE A 40 3.82 10.86 4.87
C ILE A 40 2.79 10.04 4.07
N TRP A 41 3.15 8.81 3.74
CA TRP A 41 2.23 7.80 3.24
C TRP A 41 2.19 6.64 4.23
N GLN A 42 1.07 6.50 4.94
CA GLN A 42 0.83 5.40 5.84
C GLN A 42 0.13 4.26 5.10
N ILE A 43 0.57 3.04 5.36
CA ILE A 43 0.00 1.79 4.82
C ILE A 43 -0.36 0.84 5.97
N LEU A 44 -1.24 -0.11 5.67
CA LEU A 44 -1.52 -1.29 6.52
C LEU A 44 -0.35 -2.31 6.43
N PRO A 45 -0.35 -3.39 7.24
CA PRO A 45 0.65 -4.45 7.12
C PRO A 45 0.69 -5.06 5.71
N LEU A 46 1.91 -5.30 5.20
CA LEU A 46 2.14 -5.80 3.84
C LEU A 46 2.15 -7.33 3.73
N ASN A 47 1.90 -8.01 4.84
CA ASN A 47 2.03 -9.46 4.93
C ASN A 47 0.94 -10.18 4.14
N HIS A 48 1.22 -11.41 3.68
CA HIS A 48 0.20 -12.22 3.00
C HIS A 48 -0.96 -12.53 3.96
N PRO A 49 -2.19 -12.05 3.67
CA PRO A 49 -3.32 -12.27 4.54
C PRO A 49 -3.71 -13.75 4.55
N GLY A 50 -4.17 -14.24 5.70
CA GLY A 50 -4.82 -15.54 5.81
C GLY A 50 -6.28 -15.47 5.34
N HIS A 51 -7.12 -16.33 5.93
CA HIS A 51 -8.54 -16.33 5.61
C HIS A 51 -9.20 -14.97 5.95
N GLY A 52 -10.03 -14.46 5.03
CA GLY A 52 -10.76 -13.20 5.20
C GLY A 52 -10.03 -11.94 4.72
N ASN A 53 -8.88 -12.07 4.06
CA ASN A 53 -8.14 -10.96 3.41
C ASN A 53 -7.70 -9.82 4.36
N SER A 54 -7.72 -10.06 5.68
CA SER A 54 -7.30 -9.05 6.65
C SER A 54 -5.78 -8.98 6.72
N PRO A 55 -5.15 -7.80 6.50
CA PRO A 55 -3.70 -7.64 6.67
C PRO A 55 -3.26 -7.80 8.14
N TYR A 56 -4.20 -7.80 9.08
CA TYR A 56 -3.95 -8.02 10.51
C TYR A 56 -4.09 -9.49 10.94
N ASN A 57 -4.39 -10.39 10.01
CA ASN A 57 -4.41 -11.84 10.24
C ASN A 57 -3.54 -12.56 9.20
N PRO A 58 -2.20 -12.34 9.20
CA PRO A 58 -1.35 -12.89 8.16
C PRO A 58 -0.96 -14.34 8.43
N ILE A 59 -0.64 -15.08 7.37
CA ILE A 59 -0.06 -16.43 7.50
C ILE A 59 1.41 -16.41 7.98
N SER A 60 2.04 -15.24 7.97
CA SER A 60 3.42 -15.01 8.42
C SER A 60 3.57 -13.57 8.92
N ALA A 61 4.26 -13.39 10.04
CA ALA A 61 4.63 -12.07 10.54
C ALA A 61 5.74 -11.37 9.72
N PHE A 62 6.40 -12.10 8.81
CA PHE A 62 7.56 -11.62 8.06
C PHE A 62 7.35 -11.60 6.55
N ALA A 63 6.67 -12.60 5.98
CA ALA A 63 6.53 -12.71 4.54
C ALA A 63 5.57 -11.66 3.98
N LEU A 64 5.93 -11.05 2.86
CA LEU A 64 5.11 -10.09 2.12
C LEU A 64 4.01 -10.80 1.33
N ASN A 65 2.96 -10.06 0.98
CA ASN A 65 1.88 -10.54 0.14
C ASN A 65 2.36 -10.67 -1.34
N PRO A 66 2.43 -11.88 -1.91
CA PRO A 66 2.82 -12.11 -3.30
C PRO A 66 1.85 -11.54 -4.34
N LEU A 67 0.71 -10.96 -3.94
CA LEU A 67 -0.19 -10.27 -4.85
C LEU A 67 0.18 -8.79 -5.08
N LEU A 68 1.21 -8.27 -4.38
CA LEU A 68 1.63 -6.87 -4.47
C LEU A 68 2.86 -6.65 -5.37
N VAL A 69 3.25 -7.64 -6.18
CA VAL A 69 4.45 -7.60 -7.05
C VAL A 69 4.10 -7.25 -8.48
#